data_AF-A0A4R6SG41-F1
#
_entry.id   AF-A0A4R6SG41-F1
#
_cell.length_a   1.000
_cell.length_b   1.000
_cell.length_c   1.000
_cell.angle_alpha   90.00
_cell.angle_beta   90.00
_cell.angle_gamma   90.00
#
_symmetry.space_group_name_H-M   'P 1'
#
loop_
_entity.id
_entity.type
_entity.pdbx_description
1 polymer ?
#
loop_
_entity_poly.entity_id
_entity_poly.type
_entity_poly.pdbx_seq_one_letter_code
_entity_poly.pdbx_strand_id
1 'polypeptide(L)'
;MRAVALVLGLVLLAACGPDEGNGPWSDGAEQAPAGATIGGTSGPCPLPVTMTIAKGWKAAGVPAGTGSMGDAALACEVDAKPAGHLGFLRIYVTGSPVEPKNLLKAVVAKSKQVNGEQYRESKPGVELTYLSDVGGDQVRSRAYAATVNGRTVLVVLDAFDSEEYDAMIGAYLLAQHTIR
;
A
#
# COMPACT_ATOMS: atom_id res chain seq x y z
N MET A 1 -5.99 19.00 69.83
CA MET A 1 -5.31 17.95 69.04
C MET A 1 -5.96 17.90 67.68
N ARG A 2 -5.16 18.10 66.62
CA ARG A 2 -5.59 18.08 65.21
C ARG A 2 -5.73 16.62 64.75
N ALA A 3 -6.83 16.27 64.11
CA ALA A 3 -6.93 15.05 63.31
C ALA A 3 -7.65 15.40 62.00
N VAL A 4 -6.86 15.42 60.93
CA VAL A 4 -7.25 15.63 59.54
C VAL A 4 -7.74 14.27 59.02
N ALA A 5 -8.98 14.18 58.56
CA ALA A 5 -9.47 13.01 57.85
C ALA A 5 -9.15 13.16 56.35
N LEU A 6 -8.22 12.34 55.87
CA LEU A 6 -7.89 12.21 54.44
C LEU A 6 -9.07 11.60 53.69
N VAL A 7 -9.54 12.29 52.65
CA VAL A 7 -10.40 11.73 51.60
C VAL A 7 -9.48 11.07 50.58
N LEU A 8 -9.44 9.75 50.52
CA LEU A 8 -8.85 9.02 49.39
C LEU A 8 -9.92 8.89 48.29
N GLY A 9 -9.88 9.81 47.32
CA GLY A 9 -10.59 9.65 46.05
C GLY A 9 -9.82 8.67 45.16
N LEU A 10 -10.40 7.50 44.92
CA LEU A 10 -9.91 6.56 43.91
C LEU A 10 -10.36 7.07 42.53
N VAL A 11 -9.50 7.81 41.84
CA VAL A 11 -9.72 8.20 40.44
C VAL A 11 -9.37 6.98 39.58
N LEU A 12 -10.40 6.27 39.11
CA LEU A 12 -10.27 5.28 38.04
C LEU A 12 -9.98 6.03 36.72
N LEU A 13 -8.69 6.20 36.41
CA LEU A 13 -8.25 6.57 35.07
C LEU A 13 -8.53 5.38 34.15
N ALA A 14 -9.57 5.49 33.33
CA ALA A 14 -9.73 4.66 32.14
C ALA A 14 -8.57 4.99 31.19
N ALA A 15 -7.55 4.14 31.16
CA ALA A 15 -6.50 4.17 30.17
C ALA A 15 -7.08 3.67 28.83
N CYS A 16 -7.36 4.58 27.90
CA CYS A 16 -7.35 4.25 26.48
C CYS A 16 -5.89 4.05 26.08
N GLY A 17 -5.42 2.80 26.15
CA GLY A 17 -4.22 2.40 25.42
C GLY A 17 -4.52 2.43 23.91
N PRO A 18 -3.52 2.67 23.05
CA PRO A 18 -3.66 2.39 21.63
C PRO A 18 -3.90 0.88 21.49
N ASP A 19 -4.97 0.50 20.79
CA ASP A 19 -5.18 -0.86 20.33
C ASP A 19 -3.90 -1.34 19.63
N GLU A 20 -3.20 -2.31 20.22
CA GLU A 20 -2.22 -3.11 19.48
C GLU A 20 -3.00 -3.93 18.45
N GLY A 21 -3.18 -3.30 17.28
CA GLY A 21 -3.93 -3.81 16.15
C GLY A 21 -3.34 -5.13 15.66
N ASN A 22 -3.95 -6.24 16.09
CA ASN A 22 -3.64 -7.62 15.69
C ASN A 22 -4.02 -7.95 14.22
N GLY A 23 -4.00 -6.96 13.32
CA GLY A 23 -4.30 -7.13 11.91
C GLY A 23 -3.16 -6.61 11.02
N PRO A 24 -3.06 -7.10 9.77
CA PRO A 24 -2.08 -6.61 8.80
C PRO A 24 -2.31 -5.16 8.33
N TRP A 25 -3.16 -4.38 9.00
CA TRP A 25 -3.40 -2.98 8.66
C TRP A 25 -2.42 -2.04 9.35
N SER A 26 -1.81 -1.14 8.57
CA SER A 26 -0.87 -0.11 9.04
C SER A 26 -1.56 1.25 9.11
N ASP A 27 -2.71 1.31 9.78
CA ASP A 27 -3.60 2.47 9.73
C ASP A 27 -3.08 3.71 10.49
N GLY A 28 -1.97 3.57 11.23
CA GLY A 28 -1.25 4.69 11.83
C GLY A 28 -0.17 5.33 10.95
N ALA A 29 0.08 4.80 9.74
CA ALA A 29 1.11 5.33 8.86
C ALA A 29 0.65 6.62 8.16
N GLU A 30 1.54 7.61 8.11
CA GLU A 30 1.31 8.87 7.40
C GLU A 30 1.74 8.77 5.93
N GLN A 31 1.13 9.60 5.08
CA GLN A 31 1.56 9.74 3.68
C GLN A 31 2.97 10.34 3.61
N ALA A 32 3.80 9.79 2.72
CA ALA A 32 5.13 10.33 2.47
C ALA A 32 5.06 11.74 1.84
N PRO A 33 6.11 12.58 1.98
CA PRO A 33 6.18 13.85 1.28
C PRO A 33 6.03 13.68 -0.24
N ALA A 34 5.18 14.51 -0.85
CA ALA A 34 4.89 14.44 -2.27
C ALA A 34 6.10 14.78 -3.16
N GLY A 35 6.26 14.00 -4.22
CA GLY A 35 7.25 14.19 -5.28
C GLY A 35 6.58 14.50 -6.63
N ALA A 36 6.94 13.74 -7.66
CA ALA A 36 6.41 13.93 -9.01
C ALA A 36 5.02 13.30 -9.17
N THR A 37 4.20 13.86 -10.07
CA THR A 37 3.03 13.18 -10.62
C THR A 37 3.45 12.38 -11.85
N ILE A 38 3.02 11.12 -11.91
CA ILE A 38 3.30 10.18 -13.01
C ILE A 38 2.00 9.71 -13.65
N GLY A 39 2.12 9.01 -14.79
CA GLY A 39 0.99 8.51 -15.54
C GLY A 39 0.48 9.48 -16.61
N GLY A 40 -0.75 9.27 -17.07
CA GLY A 40 -1.27 9.91 -18.27
C GLY A 40 -0.66 9.36 -19.56
N THR A 41 -0.85 10.07 -20.67
CA THR A 41 -0.41 9.62 -22.01
C THR A 41 1.06 9.90 -22.31
N SER A 42 1.80 10.54 -21.39
CA SER A 42 3.16 11.02 -21.60
C SER A 42 4.03 10.83 -20.35
N GLY A 43 5.34 10.90 -20.52
CA GLY A 43 6.30 10.77 -19.43
C GLY A 43 6.95 9.39 -19.37
N PRO A 44 7.76 9.12 -18.33
CA PRO A 44 8.57 7.90 -18.27
C PRO A 44 7.72 6.64 -18.07
N CYS A 45 6.45 6.79 -17.70
CA CYS A 45 5.55 5.73 -17.30
C CYS A 45 4.12 6.11 -17.73
N PRO A 46 3.72 5.84 -19.00
CA PRO A 46 2.36 6.11 -19.48
C PRO A 46 1.34 5.19 -18.81
N LEU A 47 0.29 5.76 -18.22
CA LEU A 47 -0.75 5.03 -17.47
C LEU A 47 -2.16 5.60 -17.78
N PRO A 48 -3.24 4.80 -17.62
CA PRO A 48 -4.62 5.29 -17.73
C PRO A 48 -5.04 6.33 -16.69
N VAL A 49 -4.22 6.47 -15.66
CA VAL A 49 -4.46 7.26 -14.47
C VAL A 49 -3.27 8.18 -14.26
N THR A 50 -3.46 9.16 -13.40
CA THR A 50 -2.36 9.91 -12.79
C THR A 50 -2.30 9.59 -11.31
N MET A 51 -1.10 9.60 -10.73
CA MET A 51 -0.88 9.49 -9.29
C MET A 51 0.39 10.23 -8.90
N THR A 52 0.51 10.61 -7.64
CA THR A 52 1.71 11.24 -7.09
C THR A 52 2.58 10.19 -6.42
N ILE A 53 3.88 10.20 -6.71
CA ILE A 53 4.87 9.35 -6.04
C ILE A 53 5.62 10.15 -4.98
N ALA A 54 6.20 9.44 -4.00
CA ALA A 54 6.95 10.06 -2.93
C ALA A 54 8.19 10.80 -3.44
N LYS A 55 8.59 11.85 -2.72
CA LYS A 55 9.81 12.61 -2.99
C LYS A 55 11.03 11.68 -3.03
N GLY A 56 11.85 11.83 -4.07
CA GLY A 56 13.07 11.03 -4.25
C GLY A 56 12.85 9.69 -4.96
N TRP A 57 11.61 9.22 -5.12
CA TRP A 57 11.32 8.01 -5.87
C TRP A 57 11.34 8.27 -7.37
N LYS A 58 11.62 7.24 -8.18
CA LYS A 58 11.73 7.37 -9.65
C LYS A 58 10.86 6.36 -10.37
N ALA A 59 9.98 6.84 -11.23
CA ALA A 59 9.14 5.99 -12.07
C ALA A 59 9.78 5.72 -13.44
N ALA A 60 9.67 4.48 -13.91
CA ALA A 60 10.03 4.08 -15.27
C ALA A 60 9.04 3.02 -15.78
N GLY A 61 8.68 3.14 -17.06
CA GLY A 61 7.94 2.13 -17.78
C GLY A 61 8.80 0.89 -18.00
N VAL A 62 8.15 -0.26 -18.13
CA VAL A 62 8.82 -1.54 -18.38
C VAL A 62 8.53 -2.04 -19.79
N PRO A 63 9.39 -2.89 -20.39
CA PRO A 63 9.08 -3.58 -21.63
C PRO A 63 7.80 -4.42 -21.52
N ALA A 64 7.05 -4.54 -22.62
CA ALA A 64 5.88 -5.40 -22.68
C ALA A 64 6.28 -6.86 -22.38
N GLY A 65 5.45 -7.57 -21.59
CA GLY A 65 5.71 -8.95 -21.20
C GLY A 65 6.66 -9.13 -20.01
N THR A 66 7.13 -8.06 -19.37
CA THR A 66 8.02 -8.14 -18.18
C THR A 66 7.37 -8.93 -17.03
N GLY A 67 6.06 -8.83 -16.87
CA GLY A 67 5.33 -9.61 -15.88
C GLY A 67 3.84 -9.30 -15.87
N SER A 68 3.08 -10.14 -15.19
CA SER A 68 1.63 -9.98 -15.04
C SER A 68 1.13 -10.36 -13.65
N MET A 69 -0.06 -9.85 -13.34
CA MET A 69 -0.89 -10.22 -12.20
C MET A 69 -2.30 -10.53 -12.70
N GLY A 70 -2.59 -11.82 -12.90
CA GLY A 70 -3.77 -12.21 -13.69
C GLY A 70 -3.72 -11.58 -15.09
N ASP A 71 -4.80 -10.93 -15.50
CA ASP A 71 -4.93 -10.26 -16.80
C ASP A 71 -4.29 -8.85 -16.85
N ALA A 72 -3.71 -8.38 -15.75
CA ALA A 72 -3.04 -7.08 -15.69
C ALA A 72 -1.55 -7.21 -16.02
N ALA A 73 -1.08 -6.47 -17.02
CA ALA A 73 0.34 -6.42 -17.39
C ALA A 73 1.08 -5.38 -16.56
N LEU A 74 2.30 -5.68 -16.12
CA LEU A 74 3.17 -4.70 -15.48
C LEU A 74 3.47 -3.59 -16.49
N ALA A 75 3.10 -2.36 -16.15
CA ALA A 75 3.28 -1.20 -17.00
C ALA A 75 4.42 -0.31 -16.50
N CYS A 76 4.64 -0.29 -15.19
CA CYS A 76 5.54 0.66 -14.56
C CYS A 76 6.05 0.20 -13.20
N GLU A 77 7.30 0.54 -12.93
CA GLU A 77 7.93 0.40 -11.62
C GLU A 77 8.33 1.79 -11.10
N VAL A 78 8.03 2.05 -9.83
CA VAL A 78 8.48 3.22 -9.09
C VAL A 78 9.53 2.76 -8.10
N ASP A 79 10.80 3.02 -8.42
CA ASP A 79 11.96 2.60 -7.66
C ASP A 79 12.15 3.47 -6.41
N ALA A 80 12.21 2.81 -5.25
CA ALA A 80 12.41 3.41 -3.94
C ALA A 80 13.91 3.63 -3.62
N LYS A 81 14.82 2.95 -4.32
CA LYS A 81 16.28 3.01 -4.05
C LYS A 81 16.87 4.41 -4.06
N PRO A 82 16.49 5.33 -4.99
CA PRO A 82 17.04 6.68 -4.96
C PRO A 82 16.61 7.51 -3.74
N ALA A 83 15.59 7.05 -3.00
CA ALA A 83 15.18 7.60 -1.71
C ALA A 83 15.78 6.85 -0.50
N GLY A 84 16.58 5.80 -0.71
CA GLY A 84 17.25 5.05 0.35
C GLY A 84 16.55 3.76 0.79
N HIS A 85 15.57 3.26 0.03
CA HIS A 85 14.78 2.07 0.38
C HIS A 85 14.97 0.92 -0.62
N LEU A 86 14.83 -0.32 -0.16
CA LEU A 86 14.87 -1.52 -0.98
C LEU A 86 13.45 -2.01 -1.31
N GLY A 87 12.92 -1.51 -2.42
CA GLY A 87 11.64 -1.99 -2.95
C GLY A 87 11.09 -1.14 -4.07
N PHE A 88 9.83 -1.41 -4.43
CA PHE A 88 9.13 -0.74 -5.51
C PHE A 88 7.64 -0.52 -5.20
N LEU A 89 7.04 0.48 -5.85
CA LEU A 89 5.63 0.36 -6.23
C LEU A 89 5.56 -0.23 -7.63
N ARG A 90 4.85 -1.33 -7.81
CA ARG A 90 4.59 -1.91 -9.14
C ARG A 90 3.18 -1.61 -9.57
N ILE A 91 3.04 -1.05 -10.78
CA ILE A 91 1.76 -0.68 -11.35
C ILE A 91 1.44 -1.59 -12.53
N TYR A 92 0.34 -2.32 -12.39
CA TYR A 92 -0.22 -3.19 -13.42
C TYR A 92 -1.47 -2.57 -14.01
N VAL A 93 -1.69 -2.81 -15.31
CA VAL A 93 -2.82 -2.25 -16.06
C VAL A 93 -3.49 -3.34 -16.88
N THR A 94 -4.82 -3.36 -16.88
CA THR A 94 -5.60 -4.26 -17.75
C THR A 94 -5.91 -3.63 -19.10
N GLY A 95 -6.12 -4.48 -20.12
CA GLY A 95 -6.57 -4.03 -21.44
C GLY A 95 -8.04 -3.58 -21.49
N SER A 96 -8.86 -4.10 -20.57
CA SER A 96 -10.29 -3.83 -20.42
C SER A 96 -10.64 -3.71 -18.93
N PRO A 97 -11.77 -3.06 -18.55
CA PRO A 97 -12.11 -2.93 -17.15
C PRO A 97 -12.47 -4.31 -16.57
N VAL A 98 -11.91 -4.60 -15.40
CA VAL A 98 -12.22 -5.79 -14.60
C VAL A 98 -12.62 -5.38 -13.20
N GLU A 99 -13.22 -6.30 -12.45
CA GLU A 99 -13.55 -6.08 -11.05
C GLU A 99 -12.27 -5.92 -10.22
N PRO A 100 -12.05 -4.79 -9.51
CA PRO A 100 -10.80 -4.55 -8.77
C PRO A 100 -10.43 -5.67 -7.79
N LYS A 101 -11.42 -6.20 -7.07
CA LYS A 101 -11.22 -7.30 -6.12
C LYS A 101 -10.69 -8.58 -6.78
N ASN A 102 -10.99 -8.82 -8.06
CA ASN A 102 -10.45 -9.99 -8.78
C ASN A 102 -8.95 -9.87 -9.05
N LEU A 103 -8.44 -8.66 -9.33
CA LEU A 103 -6.99 -8.45 -9.45
C LEU A 103 -6.28 -8.64 -8.11
N LEU A 104 -6.87 -8.15 -7.02
CA LEU A 104 -6.32 -8.32 -5.67
C LEU A 104 -6.24 -9.80 -5.27
N LYS A 105 -7.23 -10.62 -5.63
CA LYS A 105 -7.15 -12.08 -5.44
C LYS A 105 -6.01 -12.72 -6.23
N ALA A 106 -5.68 -12.19 -7.42
CA ALA A 106 -4.53 -12.67 -8.19
C ALA A 106 -3.19 -12.34 -7.51
N VAL A 107 -3.11 -11.21 -6.80
CA VAL A 107 -1.96 -10.86 -5.94
C VAL A 107 -1.78 -11.90 -4.84
N VAL A 108 -2.86 -12.22 -4.12
CA VAL A 108 -2.85 -13.24 -3.05
C VAL A 108 -2.44 -14.61 -3.61
N ALA A 109 -3.03 -15.03 -4.73
CA ALA A 109 -2.74 -16.33 -5.34
C ALA A 109 -1.28 -16.48 -5.80
N LYS A 110 -0.59 -15.38 -6.13
CA LYS A 110 0.82 -15.37 -6.52
C LYS A 110 1.77 -15.26 -5.33
N SER A 111 1.26 -14.90 -4.16
CA SER A 111 2.05 -14.71 -2.93
C SER A 111 2.27 -16.04 -2.20
N LYS A 112 3.34 -16.13 -1.41
CA LYS A 112 3.70 -17.34 -0.67
C LYS A 112 3.17 -17.27 0.77
N GLN A 113 2.67 -18.42 1.26
CA GLN A 113 2.26 -18.60 2.66
C GLN A 113 1.39 -17.45 3.20
N VAL A 114 0.34 -17.10 2.45
CA VAL A 114 -0.51 -15.96 2.81
C VAL A 114 -1.32 -16.24 4.07
N ASN A 115 -1.40 -15.23 4.96
CA ASN A 115 -2.25 -15.24 6.14
C ASN A 115 -2.94 -13.88 6.35
N GLY A 116 -4.10 -13.87 7.01
CA GLY A 116 -4.78 -12.66 7.46
C GLY A 116 -5.27 -11.74 6.34
N GLU A 117 -5.59 -12.29 5.17
CA GLU A 117 -6.11 -11.54 4.02
C GLU A 117 -7.34 -10.70 4.41
N GLN A 118 -7.25 -9.39 4.19
CA GLN A 118 -8.32 -8.43 4.52
C GLN A 118 -8.48 -7.42 3.39
N TYR A 119 -9.74 -7.05 3.15
CA TYR A 119 -10.12 -6.08 2.12
C TYR A 119 -10.86 -4.92 2.75
N ARG A 120 -10.69 -3.72 2.18
CA ARG A 120 -11.55 -2.58 2.48
C ARG A 120 -11.88 -1.76 1.24
N GLU A 121 -13.03 -1.12 1.27
CA GLU A 121 -13.38 -0.11 0.28
C GLU A 121 -12.47 1.11 0.46
N SER A 122 -11.90 1.59 -0.64
CA SER A 122 -11.08 2.79 -0.67
C SER A 122 -11.31 3.49 -2.01
N LYS A 123 -12.26 4.43 -2.06
CA LYS A 123 -12.67 5.06 -3.32
C LYS A 123 -11.46 5.65 -4.08
N PRO A 124 -11.39 5.49 -5.42
CA PRO A 124 -12.40 4.86 -6.30
C PRO A 124 -12.37 3.32 -6.38
N GLY A 125 -11.63 2.61 -5.54
CA GLY A 125 -11.42 1.17 -5.66
C GLY A 125 -11.45 0.40 -4.34
N VAL A 126 -10.66 -0.68 -4.31
CA VAL A 126 -10.56 -1.62 -3.19
C VAL A 126 -9.11 -1.77 -2.80
N GLU A 127 -8.86 -1.85 -1.51
CA GLU A 127 -7.55 -2.09 -0.94
C GLU A 127 -7.49 -3.47 -0.27
N LEU A 128 -6.34 -4.12 -0.42
CA LEU A 128 -5.97 -5.41 0.16
C LEU A 128 -4.80 -5.23 1.11
N THR A 129 -4.85 -5.93 2.23
CA THR A 129 -3.69 -6.21 3.07
C THR A 129 -3.63 -7.69 3.45
N TYR A 130 -2.43 -8.20 3.69
CA TYR A 130 -2.17 -9.58 4.13
C TYR A 130 -0.74 -9.70 4.67
N LEU A 131 -0.42 -10.84 5.27
CA LEU A 131 0.95 -11.28 5.54
C LEU A 131 1.37 -12.31 4.50
N SER A 132 2.63 -12.27 4.05
CA SER A 132 3.20 -13.31 3.18
C SER A 132 4.67 -13.58 3.44
N ASP A 133 5.13 -14.75 3.02
CA ASP A 133 6.54 -15.13 3.09
C ASP A 133 7.37 -14.37 2.05
N VAL A 134 8.31 -13.57 2.54
CA VAL A 134 9.34 -12.87 1.76
C VAL A 134 10.69 -13.20 2.38
N GLY A 135 11.51 -13.96 1.65
CA GLY A 135 12.85 -14.32 2.13
C GLY A 135 12.90 -15.26 3.35
N GLY A 136 11.79 -15.90 3.73
CA GLY A 136 11.68 -16.73 4.92
C GLY A 136 10.98 -16.05 6.10
N ASP A 137 10.69 -14.76 5.99
CA ASP A 137 10.01 -13.97 7.02
C ASP A 137 8.58 -13.63 6.60
N GLN A 138 7.68 -13.55 7.59
CA GLN A 138 6.31 -13.08 7.38
C GLN A 138 6.29 -11.55 7.33
N VAL A 139 6.11 -11.02 6.14
CA VAL A 139 6.12 -9.59 5.85
C VAL A 139 4.71 -9.12 5.49
N ARG A 140 4.35 -7.93 5.97
CA ARG A 140 3.09 -7.27 5.62
C ARG A 140 3.10 -6.84 4.16
N SER A 141 1.96 -6.93 3.50
CA SER A 141 1.82 -6.60 2.09
C SER A 141 0.57 -5.75 1.87
N ARG A 142 0.65 -4.79 0.92
CA ARG A 142 -0.46 -3.91 0.56
C ARG A 142 -0.61 -3.82 -0.94
N ALA A 143 -1.85 -3.84 -1.39
CA ALA A 143 -2.18 -3.62 -2.79
C ALA A 143 -3.50 -2.87 -2.93
N TYR A 144 -3.60 -2.06 -3.97
CA TYR A 144 -4.78 -1.29 -4.29
C TYR A 144 -5.18 -1.51 -5.74
N ALA A 145 -6.46 -1.72 -6.00
CA ALA A 145 -6.98 -1.81 -7.34
C ALA A 145 -8.15 -0.85 -7.54
N ALA A 146 -8.18 -0.16 -8.67
CA ALA A 146 -9.27 0.73 -9.05
C ALA A 146 -9.53 0.72 -10.54
N THR A 147 -10.79 0.86 -10.91
CA THR A 147 -11.20 1.07 -12.30
C THR A 147 -11.43 2.55 -12.54
N VAL A 148 -10.62 3.13 -13.42
CA VAL A 148 -10.62 4.55 -13.74
C VAL A 148 -10.51 4.72 -15.25
N ASN A 149 -11.32 5.58 -15.85
CA ASN A 149 -11.33 5.83 -17.30
C ASN A 149 -11.46 4.55 -18.16
N GLY A 150 -12.25 3.59 -17.69
CA GLY A 150 -12.51 2.33 -18.40
C GLY A 150 -11.34 1.33 -18.40
N ARG A 151 -10.29 1.55 -17.60
CA ARG A 151 -9.20 0.58 -17.37
C ARG A 151 -9.02 0.33 -15.89
N THR A 152 -8.60 -0.88 -15.52
CA THR A 152 -8.31 -1.21 -14.13
C THR A 152 -6.81 -1.16 -13.90
N VAL A 153 -6.43 -0.44 -12.84
CA VAL A 153 -5.05 -0.28 -12.39
C VAL A 153 -4.90 -1.00 -11.06
N LEU A 154 -3.81 -1.73 -10.91
CA LEU A 154 -3.39 -2.38 -9.67
C LEU A 154 -2.03 -1.80 -9.26
N VAL A 155 -1.93 -1.31 -8.03
CA VAL A 155 -0.69 -0.84 -7.40
C VAL A 155 -0.34 -1.82 -6.29
N VAL A 156 0.87 -2.38 -6.33
CA VAL A 156 1.39 -3.31 -5.32
C VAL A 156 2.62 -2.68 -4.66
N LEU A 157 2.64 -2.65 -3.33
CA LEU A 157 3.85 -2.34 -2.57
C LEU A 157 4.69 -3.62 -2.48
N ASP A 158 5.86 -3.61 -3.13
CA ASP A 158 6.84 -4.68 -3.09
C ASP A 158 8.02 -4.26 -2.21
N ALA A 159 7.95 -4.60 -0.93
CA ALA A 159 8.98 -4.36 0.06
C ALA A 159 9.84 -5.61 0.26
N PHE A 160 11.14 -5.42 0.50
CA PHE A 160 12.07 -6.53 0.66
C PHE A 160 11.90 -7.28 1.99
N ASP A 161 11.53 -6.57 3.05
CA ASP A 161 11.28 -7.10 4.38
C ASP A 161 10.28 -6.20 5.15
N SER A 162 10.08 -6.46 6.45
CA SER A 162 9.16 -5.68 7.28
C SER A 162 9.64 -4.26 7.57
N GLU A 163 10.96 -4.04 7.68
CA GLU A 163 11.52 -2.70 7.91
C GLU A 163 11.31 -1.82 6.67
N GLU A 164 11.60 -2.36 5.49
CA GLU A 164 11.34 -1.70 4.22
C GLU A 164 9.85 -1.46 3.99
N TYR A 165 8.99 -2.40 4.40
CA TYR A 165 7.55 -2.19 4.34
C TYR A 165 7.13 -0.97 5.19
N ASP A 166 7.57 -0.90 6.44
CA ASP A 166 7.21 0.20 7.36
C ASP A 166 7.78 1.53 6.88
N ALA A 167 8.97 1.53 6.26
CA ALA A 167 9.58 2.71 5.68
C ALA A 167 8.87 3.19 4.40
N MET A 168 8.30 2.27 3.61
CA MET A 168 7.75 2.56 2.30
C MET A 168 6.22 2.73 2.28
N ILE A 169 5.49 2.31 3.31
CA ILE A 169 4.01 2.34 3.32
C ILE A 169 3.46 3.75 3.07
N GLY A 170 4.12 4.80 3.55
CA GLY A 170 3.72 6.19 3.30
C GLY A 170 3.75 6.58 1.82
N ALA A 171 4.68 6.01 1.03
CA ALA A 171 4.75 6.25 -0.41
C ALA A 171 3.61 5.55 -1.17
N TYR A 172 3.26 4.33 -0.74
CA TYR A 172 2.10 3.61 -1.27
C TYR A 172 0.80 4.36 -0.96
N LEU A 173 0.61 4.84 0.28
CA LEU A 173 -0.58 5.60 0.68
C LEU A 173 -0.72 6.88 -0.15
N LEU A 174 0.36 7.63 -0.35
CA LEU A 174 0.36 8.81 -1.21
C LEU A 174 -0.11 8.47 -2.64
N ALA A 175 0.41 7.40 -3.24
CA ALA A 175 0.04 6.99 -4.59
C ALA A 175 -1.43 6.56 -4.68
N GLN A 176 -1.90 5.74 -3.73
CA GLN A 176 -3.30 5.31 -3.62
C GLN A 176 -4.25 6.50 -3.49
N HIS A 177 -3.97 7.45 -2.59
CA HIS A 177 -4.86 8.56 -2.29
C HIS A 177 -4.93 9.60 -3.41
N THR A 178 -3.94 9.65 -4.30
CA THR A 178 -3.85 10.65 -5.37
C THR A 178 -4.21 10.08 -6.75
N ILE A 179 -4.63 8.83 -6.82
CA ILE A 179 -5.00 8.18 -8.08
C ILE A 179 -6.31 8.76 -8.65
N ARG A 180 -6.29 9.11 -9.94
CA ARG A 180 -7.43 9.69 -10.68
C ARG A 180 -7.30 9.54 -12.18
#